data_AF-A0A948RKL8-F1
#
_entry.id   AF-A0A948RKL8-F1
#
_cell.length_a   1.000
_cell.length_b   1.000
_cell.length_c   1.000
_cell.angle_alpha   90.00
_cell.angle_beta   90.00
_cell.angle_gamma   90.00
#
_symmetry.space_group_name_H-M   'P 1'
#
loop_
_entity.id
_entity.type
_entity.pdbx_description
1 polymer ?
#
loop_
_entity_poly.entity_id
_entity_poly.type
_entity_poly.pdbx_seq_one_letter_code
_entity_poly.pdbx_strand_id
1 'polypeptide(L)' 'MDSGMIGKIEKAKRYAQERNRFRFEAFTVNIKGENNDHRVSFSDNRWMCDCNFFHTRGVCTHTMALEEVLKGMLPIPVEA' A
#
# COMPACT_ATOMS: atom_id res chain seq x y z
N MET A 1 14.39 -4.53 33.05
CA MET A 1 13.54 -4.69 31.85
C MET A 1 12.50 -3.59 31.86
N ASP A 2 12.46 -2.74 30.82
CA ASP A 2 11.48 -1.66 30.73
C ASP A 2 10.09 -2.26 30.41
N SER A 3 9.30 -2.52 31.45
CA SER A 3 7.96 -3.12 31.34
C SER A 3 7.05 -2.33 30.38
N GLY A 4 7.25 -1.00 30.30
CA GLY A 4 6.55 -0.12 29.37
C GLY A 4 6.87 -0.37 27.90
N MET A 5 8.10 -0.77 27.56
CA MET A 5 8.51 -1.11 26.20
C MET A 5 7.99 -2.48 25.77
N ILE A 6 8.00 -3.46 26.68
CA ILE A 6 7.46 -4.81 26.42
C ILE A 6 5.98 -4.72 26.01
N GLY A 7 5.15 -4.00 26.78
CA GLY A 7 3.74 -3.83 26.45
C GLY A 7 3.49 -3.08 25.13
N LYS A 8 4.38 -2.16 24.73
CA LYS A 8 4.30 -1.49 23.41
C LYS A 8 4.63 -2.45 22.27
N ILE A 9 5.64 -3.30 22.44
CA ILE A 9 6.01 -4.31 21.44
C ILE A 9 4.87 -5.30 21.22
N GLU A 10 4.22 -5.77 22.30
CA GLU A 10 3.06 -6.67 22.18
C GLU A 10 1.86 -6.00 21.50
N LYS A 11 1.58 -4.73 21.83
CA LYS A 11 0.55 -3.94 21.13
C LYS A 11 0.88 -3.79 19.65
N ALA A 12 2.11 -3.47 19.29
CA ALA A 12 2.53 -3.32 17.89
C ALA A 12 2.34 -4.63 17.09
N LYS A 13 2.75 -5.77 17.66
CA LYS A 13 2.54 -7.10 17.04
C LYS A 13 1.07 -7.41 16.81
N ARG A 14 0.21 -7.14 17.81
CA ARG A 14 -1.25 -7.28 17.67
C ARG A 14 -1.79 -6.38 16.56
N TYR A 15 -1.42 -5.10 16.56
CA TYR A 15 -1.94 -4.14 15.56
C TYR A 15 -1.56 -4.57 14.15
N ALA A 16 -0.35 -5.10 13.94
CA ALA A 16 0.09 -5.63 12.65
C ALA A 16 -0.79 -6.78 12.11
N GLN A 17 -1.47 -7.54 12.97
CA GLN A 17 -2.43 -8.57 12.56
C GLN A 17 -3.84 -8.01 12.27
N GLU A 18 -4.18 -6.87 12.87
CA GLU A 18 -5.47 -6.20 12.71
C GLU A 18 -5.45 -5.23 11.51
N ARG A 19 -5.37 -5.80 10.30
CA ARG A 19 -5.23 -5.08 9.01
C ARG A 19 -6.18 -3.89 8.83
N ASN A 20 -7.43 -4.00 9.30
CA ASN A 20 -8.47 -2.98 9.24
C ASN A 20 -8.17 -1.70 10.05
N ARG A 21 -7.12 -1.71 10.87
CA ARG A 21 -6.68 -0.54 11.65
C ARG A 21 -5.83 0.44 10.85
N PHE A 22 -5.28 -0.01 9.72
CA PHE A 22 -4.41 0.80 8.89
C PHE A 22 -5.20 1.35 7.70
N ARG A 23 -5.08 2.65 7.50
CA ARG A 23 -5.59 3.32 6.31
C ARG A 23 -4.44 4.06 5.64
N PHE A 24 -4.20 3.75 4.37
CA PHE A 24 -3.13 4.33 3.57
C PHE A 24 -3.68 5.47 2.74
N GLU A 25 -3.34 6.70 3.12
CA GLU A 25 -3.77 7.91 2.40
C GLU A 25 -2.87 8.20 1.20
N ALA A 26 -1.56 8.03 1.36
CA ALA A 26 -0.57 8.15 0.30
C ALA A 26 0.67 7.31 0.59
N PHE A 27 1.31 6.79 -0.46
CA PHE A 27 2.58 6.07 -0.34
C PHE A 27 3.34 6.02 -1.66
N THR A 28 4.60 5.60 -1.57
CA THR A 28 5.42 5.23 -2.73
C THR A 28 6.20 3.97 -2.41
N VAL A 29 6.25 3.04 -3.35
CA VAL A 29 6.94 1.76 -3.22
C VAL A 29 7.69 1.44 -4.51
N ASN A 30 8.84 0.79 -4.38
CA ASN A 30 9.54 0.18 -5.50
C ASN A 30 9.21 -1.32 -5.50
N ILE A 31 8.62 -1.79 -6.59
CA ILE A 31 8.30 -3.19 -6.82
C ILE A 31 9.38 -3.78 -7.72
N LYS A 32 9.98 -4.89 -7.30
CA LYS A 32 10.86 -5.67 -8.16
C LYS A 32 10.02 -6.47 -9.14
N GLY A 33 9.99 -6.04 -10.39
CA GLY A 33 9.41 -6.82 -11.48
C GLY A 33 10.36 -7.90 -11.97
N GLU A 34 9.90 -8.73 -12.91
CA GLU A 34 10.73 -9.76 -13.52
C GLU A 34 11.89 -9.18 -14.35
N ASN A 35 11.63 -8.06 -15.02
CA ASN A 35 12.59 -7.44 -15.93
C ASN A 35 13.28 -6.20 -15.35
N ASN A 36 12.53 -5.39 -14.59
CA ASN A 36 13.00 -4.13 -14.03
C ASN A 36 12.25 -3.81 -12.72
N ASP A 37 12.84 -2.95 -11.91
CA ASP A 37 12.17 -2.36 -10.77
C ASP A 37 11.23 -1.24 -11.23
N HIS A 38 10.04 -1.17 -10.63
CA HIS A 38 9.00 -0.20 -10.95
C HIS A 38 8.58 0.56 -9.69
N ARG A 39 8.59 1.88 -9.78
CA ARG A 39 8.09 2.79 -8.77
C ARG A 39 6.58 2.97 -8.96
N VAL A 40 5.85 2.68 -7.89
CA VAL A 40 4.40 2.89 -7.81
C VAL A 40 4.10 3.87 -6.69
N SER A 41 3.22 4.82 -6.95
CA SER A 41 2.70 5.74 -5.94
C SER A 41 1.18 5.77 -5.95
N PHE A 42 0.63 6.03 -4.78
CA PHE A 42 -0.78 6.32 -4.58
C PHE A 42 -0.89 7.63 -3.82
N SER A 43 -1.68 8.57 -4.32
CA SER A 43 -1.99 9.84 -3.66
C SER A 43 -3.25 10.46 -4.28
N ASP A 44 -4.03 11.21 -3.49
CA ASP A 44 -5.27 11.84 -3.96
C ASP A 44 -6.21 10.85 -4.68
N ASN A 45 -6.35 9.63 -4.12
CA ASN A 45 -7.13 8.54 -4.70
C ASN A 45 -6.71 8.11 -6.11
N ARG A 46 -5.48 8.44 -6.54
CA ARG A 46 -4.94 8.13 -7.87
C ARG A 46 -3.70 7.26 -7.77
N TRP A 47 -3.67 6.23 -8.61
CA TRP A 47 -2.50 5.40 -8.85
C TRP A 47 -1.57 6.05 -9.87
N MET A 48 -0.28 5.79 -9.73
CA MET A 48 0.73 6.09 -10.73
C MET A 48 1.81 5.00 -10.71
N CYS A 49 2.19 4.51 -11.88
CA CYS A 49 3.31 3.59 -12.05
C CYS A 49 4.13 4.02 -13.27
N ASP A 50 5.45 3.92 -13.20
CA ASP A 50 6.34 4.27 -14.32
C ASP A 50 6.35 3.26 -15.48
N CYS A 51 5.67 2.12 -15.34
CA CYS A 51 5.72 1.10 -16.37
C CYS A 51 4.92 1.53 -17.61
N ASN A 52 5.42 1.19 -18.79
CA ASN A 52 4.80 1.55 -20.08
C ASN A 52 3.33 1.13 -20.17
N PHE A 53 2.99 -0.05 -19.64
CA PHE A 53 1.61 -0.54 -19.67
C PHE A 53 0.66 0.36 -18.88
N PHE A 54 1.08 0.86 -17.72
CA PHE A 54 0.30 1.80 -16.92
C PHE A 54 0.06 3.10 -17.68
N HIS A 55 1.09 3.67 -18.31
CA HIS A 55 0.95 4.89 -19.10
C HIS A 55 -0.07 4.76 -20.25
N THR A 56 -0.28 3.56 -20.79
CA THR A 56 -1.27 3.31 -21.85
C THR A 56 -2.69 3.05 -21.36
N ARG A 57 -2.87 2.52 -20.14
CA ARG A 57 -4.17 2.00 -19.67
C ARG A 57 -4.66 2.61 -18.36
N GLY A 58 -3.81 3.32 -17.62
CA GLY A 58 -4.09 3.77 -16.25
C GLY A 58 -4.12 2.64 -15.21
N VAL A 59 -3.71 1.43 -15.58
CA VAL A 59 -3.64 0.23 -14.73
C VAL A 59 -2.53 -0.70 -15.21
N CYS A 60 -1.89 -1.43 -14.30
CA CYS A 60 -0.88 -2.43 -14.63
C CYS A 60 -0.79 -3.51 -13.54
N THR A 61 -0.01 -4.57 -13.79
CA THR A 61 0.21 -5.65 -12.82
C THR A 61 0.68 -5.14 -11.46
N HIS A 62 1.47 -4.06 -11.42
CA HIS A 62 1.98 -3.48 -10.19
C HIS A 62 0.89 -2.81 -9.34
N THR A 63 0.04 -1.99 -9.96
CA THR A 63 -1.08 -1.35 -9.25
C THR A 63 -2.11 -2.40 -8.84
N MET A 64 -2.42 -3.37 -9.71
CA MET A 64 -3.34 -4.47 -9.38
C MET A 64 -2.83 -5.32 -8.21
N ALA A 65 -1.54 -5.63 -8.17
CA ALA A 65 -0.94 -6.34 -7.05
C ALA A 65 -1.07 -5.56 -5.74
N LEU A 66 -0.83 -4.24 -5.77
CA LEU A 66 -0.97 -3.39 -4.58
C LEU A 66 -2.41 -3.20 -4.14
N GLU A 67 -3.37 -3.14 -5.07
CA GLU A 67 -4.80 -3.13 -4.74
C GLU A 67 -5.21 -4.37 -3.96
N GLU A 68 -4.72 -5.55 -4.35
CA GLU A 68 -5.01 -6.79 -3.61
C GLU A 68 -4.25 -6.84 -2.27
N VAL A 69 -2.98 -6.40 -2.24
CA VAL A 69 -2.20 -6.32 -0.99
C VAL A 69 -2.80 -5.34 0.01
N LEU A 70 -3.41 -4.24 -0.44
CA LEU A 70 -3.97 -3.17 0.40
C LEU A 70 -5.50 -3.19 0.44
N LYS A 71 -6.11 -4.31 0.04
CA LYS A 71 -7.57 -4.48 0.04
C LYS A 71 -8.16 -4.15 1.41
N GLY A 72 -9.12 -3.22 1.41
CA GLY A 72 -9.77 -2.71 2.63
C GLY A 72 -8.93 -1.74 3.47
N MET A 73 -7.75 -1.34 2.99
CA MET A 73 -6.87 -0.35 3.65
C MET A 73 -6.73 0.95 2.86
N LEU A 74 -7.23 1.00 1.62
CA LEU A 74 -7.25 2.21 0.80
C LEU A 74 -8.54 2.99 1.06
N PRO A 75 -8.52 4.33 0.89
CA PRO A 75 -9.74 5.13 0.93
C PRO A 75 -10.74 4.63 -0.12
N ILE A 76 -12.00 4.48 0.32
CA ILE A 76 -13.11 4.22 -0.60
C ILE A 76 -13.28 5.49 -1.44
N PRO A 77 -13.28 5.41 -2.78
CA PRO A 77 -13.60 6.56 -3.60
C PRO A 77 -14.98 7.06 -3.19
N VAL A 78 -15.03 8.27 -2.64
CA VAL A 78 -16.29 8.96 -2.38
C VAL A 78 -16.83 9.33 -3.75
N GLU A 79 -17.85 8.62 -4.22
CA GLU A 79 -18.62 9.04 -5.39
C GLU A 79 -19.15 10.45 -5.10
N ALA A 80 -18.80 11.41 -5.96
CA ALA A 80 -19.26 12.79 -5.90
C ALA A 80 -20.61 12.95 -6.61
#